data_AF-A0A1A8G1X7-F1
#
_entry.id   AF-A0A1A8G1X7-F1
#
_cell.length_a   1.000
_cell.length_b   1.000
_cell.length_c   1.000
_cell.angle_alpha   90.00
_cell.angle_beta   90.00
_cell.angle_gamma   90.00
#
_symmetry.space_group_name_H-M   'P 1'
#
loop_
_entity.id
_entity.type
_entity.pdbx_description
1 polymer ?
#
loop_
_entity_poly.entity_id
_entity_poly.type
_entity_poly.pdbx_seq_one_letter_code
_entity_poly.pdbx_strand_id
1 'polypeptide(L)'
;GRIDTCHRLLETITDSRLLNEGDERGLTPLHLASRGGHTKVVHLLLRKGALFHSDYKGWTCLHHAASEGYTQTMDILLSSNIKLLDKTDEDGNTALHIAARAGHVAA
;
A
#
# COMPACT_ATOMS: atom_id res chain seq x y z
N GLY A 1 12.11 -2.57 -3.42
CA GLY A 1 11.60 -3.40 -4.54
C GLY A 1 12.40 -4.65 -4.88
N ARG A 2 13.44 -5.03 -4.13
CA ARG A 2 14.18 -6.27 -4.41
C ARG A 2 13.37 -7.49 -3.96
N ILE A 3 12.65 -8.10 -4.90
CA ILE A 3 11.69 -9.17 -4.60
C ILE A 3 12.33 -10.37 -3.90
N ASP A 4 13.53 -10.79 -4.30
CA ASP A 4 14.19 -11.97 -3.70
C ASP A 4 14.57 -11.73 -2.24
N THR A 5 14.98 -10.50 -1.90
CA THR A 5 15.24 -10.14 -0.50
C THR A 5 13.96 -10.08 0.31
N CYS A 6 12.87 -9.53 -0.25
CA CYS A 6 11.57 -9.52 0.42
C CYS A 6 11.05 -10.95 0.61
N HIS A 7 11.17 -11.81 -0.41
CA HIS A 7 10.75 -13.20 -0.35
C HIS A 7 11.47 -13.96 0.76
N ARG A 8 12.81 -13.91 0.77
CA ARG A 8 13.61 -14.58 1.78
C ARG A 8 13.26 -14.11 3.20
N LEU A 9 13.08 -12.81 3.41
CA LEU A 9 12.69 -12.29 4.72
C LEU A 9 11.28 -12.74 5.12
N LEU A 10 10.33 -12.72 4.19
CA LEU A 10 8.93 -13.13 4.41
C LEU A 10 8.76 -14.65 4.58
N GLU A 11 9.73 -15.45 4.12
CA GLU A 11 9.79 -16.88 4.44
C GLU A 11 10.34 -17.14 5.84
N THR A 12 11.25 -16.29 6.32
CA THR A 12 11.80 -16.40 7.68
C THR A 12 10.88 -15.82 8.76
N ILE A 13 9.94 -14.96 8.38
CA ILE A 13 8.96 -14.40 9.30
C ILE A 13 7.93 -15.47 9.66
N THR A 14 7.98 -15.92 10.92
CA THR A 14 7.00 -16.83 11.53
C THR A 14 5.88 -16.07 12.25
N ASP A 15 6.17 -14.86 12.72
CA ASP A 15 5.20 -13.97 13.35
C ASP A 15 4.51 -13.08 12.30
N SER A 16 3.26 -13.39 11.98
CA SER A 16 2.44 -12.62 11.04
C SER A 16 2.20 -11.17 11.49
N ARG A 17 2.41 -10.85 12.76
CA ARG A 17 2.30 -9.48 13.29
C ARG A 17 3.30 -8.53 12.62
N LEU A 18 4.50 -9.01 12.29
CA LEU A 18 5.55 -8.22 11.63
C LEU A 18 5.16 -7.74 10.22
N LEU A 19 4.18 -8.38 9.57
CA LEU A 19 3.66 -7.95 8.27
C LEU A 19 2.86 -6.63 8.37
N ASN A 20 2.39 -6.31 9.57
CA ASN A 20 1.42 -5.26 9.83
C ASN A 20 1.93 -4.20 10.82
N GLU A 21 3.13 -4.38 11.35
CA GLU A 21 3.81 -3.34 12.13
C GLU A 21 4.16 -2.16 11.23
N GLY A 22 3.83 -0.97 11.70
CA GLY A 22 4.26 0.29 11.08
C GLY A 22 5.61 0.73 11.61
N ASP A 23 6.34 1.49 10.81
CA ASP A 23 7.49 2.26 11.27
C ASP A 23 7.05 3.45 12.18
N GLU A 24 7.97 4.36 12.48
CA GLU A 24 7.71 5.56 13.31
C GLU A 24 6.62 6.50 12.74
N ARG A 25 6.20 6.28 11.48
CA ARG A 25 5.14 7.02 10.79
C ARG A 25 3.88 6.19 10.61
N GLY A 26 3.86 4.96 11.11
CA GLY A 26 2.78 4.00 10.89
C GLY A 26 2.82 3.33 9.53
N LEU A 27 3.92 3.48 8.76
CA LEU A 27 4.02 2.86 7.44
C LEU A 27 4.33 1.37 7.58
N THR A 28 3.36 0.54 7.22
CA THR A 28 3.55 -0.91 7.10
C THR A 28 4.34 -1.27 5.83
N PRO A 29 4.88 -2.50 5.72
CA PRO A 29 5.50 -2.98 4.48
C PRO A 29 4.62 -2.81 3.23
N LEU A 30 3.30 -2.95 3.37
CA LEU A 30 2.35 -2.76 2.26
C LEU A 30 2.30 -1.30 1.79
N HIS A 31 2.38 -0.32 2.70
CA HIS A 31 2.49 1.09 2.34
C HIS A 31 3.75 1.36 1.52
N LEU A 32 4.90 0.90 2.01
CA LEU A 32 6.20 1.12 1.37
C LEU A 32 6.27 0.45 -0.01
N ALA A 33 5.75 -0.78 -0.14
CA ALA A 33 5.70 -1.47 -1.42
C ALA A 33 4.77 -0.76 -2.42
N SER A 34 3.65 -0.21 -1.93
CA SER A 34 2.67 0.50 -2.77
C SER A 34 3.19 1.86 -3.24
N ARG A 35 3.81 2.63 -2.33
CA ARG A 35 4.51 3.88 -2.65
C ARG A 35 5.67 3.67 -3.62
N GLY A 36 6.29 2.50 -3.64
CA GLY A 36 7.35 2.17 -4.58
C GLY A 36 6.88 1.55 -5.90
N GLY A 37 5.58 1.36 -6.10
CA GLY A 37 5.04 0.69 -7.29
C GLY A 37 5.50 -0.77 -7.43
N HIS A 38 5.89 -1.42 -6.33
CA HIS A 38 6.51 -2.75 -6.35
C HIS A 38 5.46 -3.86 -6.39
N THR A 39 4.74 -3.97 -7.51
CA THR A 39 3.60 -4.88 -7.72
C THR A 39 3.84 -6.33 -7.27
N LYS A 40 5.02 -6.90 -7.56
CA LYS A 40 5.39 -8.26 -7.11
C LYS A 40 5.47 -8.38 -5.59
N VAL A 41 6.02 -7.36 -4.92
CA VAL A 41 6.12 -7.32 -3.45
C VAL A 41 4.74 -7.10 -2.84
N VAL A 42 3.92 -6.23 -3.43
CA VAL A 42 2.51 -6.02 -3.02
C VAL A 42 1.73 -7.33 -3.06
N HIS A 43 1.77 -8.06 -4.18
CA HIS A 43 1.13 -9.38 -4.28
C HIS A 43 1.62 -10.37 -3.22
N LEU A 44 2.93 -10.41 -2.97
CA LEU A 44 3.50 -11.31 -1.99
C LEU A 44 3.02 -10.99 -0.57
N LEU A 45 3.03 -9.71 -0.19
CA LEU A 45 2.55 -9.24 1.11
C LEU A 45 1.07 -9.56 1.31
N LEU A 46 0.23 -9.30 0.30
CA LEU A 46 -1.19 -9.61 0.36
C LEU A 46 -1.45 -11.12 0.51
N ARG A 47 -0.72 -11.97 -0.23
CA ARG A 47 -0.80 -13.43 -0.06
C ARG A 47 -0.38 -13.92 1.31
N LYS A 48 0.55 -13.21 1.97
CA LYS A 48 1.02 -13.51 3.33
C LYS A 48 0.09 -12.96 4.42
N GLY A 49 -0.98 -12.24 4.07
CA GLY A 49 -1.96 -11.72 5.01
C GLY A 49 -1.65 -10.32 5.53
N ALA A 50 -0.93 -9.50 4.76
CA ALA A 50 -0.81 -8.08 5.06
C ALA A 50 -2.20 -7.41 5.05
N LEU A 51 -2.42 -6.55 6.04
CA LEU A 51 -3.66 -5.82 6.26
C LEU A 51 -3.57 -4.42 5.66
N PHE A 52 -4.75 -3.89 5.31
CA PHE A 52 -4.90 -2.57 4.72
C PHE A 52 -5.03 -1.48 5.79
N HIS A 53 -4.01 -1.33 6.64
CA HIS A 53 -3.98 -0.27 7.65
C HIS A 53 -3.83 1.12 7.02
N SER A 54 -4.17 2.14 7.80
CA SER A 54 -3.76 3.53 7.54
C SER A 54 -2.51 3.85 8.34
N ASP A 55 -1.67 4.72 7.79
CA ASP A 55 -0.57 5.33 8.53
C ASP A 55 -1.08 6.45 9.47
N TYR A 56 -0.15 7.12 10.18
CA TYR A 56 -0.52 8.15 11.16
C TYR A 56 -1.08 9.45 10.55
N LYS A 57 -1.14 9.57 9.22
CA LYS A 57 -1.84 10.66 8.52
C LYS A 57 -3.18 10.20 7.94
N GLY A 58 -3.63 9.00 8.29
CA GLY A 58 -4.81 8.38 7.70
C GLY A 58 -4.58 7.79 6.30
N TRP A 59 -3.38 7.91 5.73
CA TRP A 59 -3.11 7.43 4.37
C TRP A 59 -3.08 5.91 4.33
N THR A 60 -3.85 5.33 3.43
CA THR A 60 -3.78 3.89 3.11
C THR A 60 -2.73 3.62 2.04
N CYS A 61 -2.34 2.36 1.87
CA CYS A 61 -1.51 1.94 0.75
C CYS A 61 -2.02 2.40 -0.64
N LEU A 62 -3.34 2.57 -0.82
CA LEU A 62 -3.92 3.11 -2.06
C LEU A 62 -3.62 4.62 -2.23
N HIS A 63 -3.65 5.42 -1.16
CA HIS A 63 -3.26 6.84 -1.22
C HIS A 63 -1.81 6.98 -1.68
N HIS A 64 -0.91 6.15 -1.15
CA HIS A 64 0.50 6.13 -1.52
C HIS A 64 0.74 5.68 -2.96
N ALA A 65 -0.01 4.68 -3.47
CA ALA A 65 0.09 4.29 -4.88
C ALA A 65 -0.46 5.40 -5.80
N ALA A 66 -1.56 6.03 -5.41
CA ALA A 66 -2.22 7.10 -6.15
C ALA A 66 -1.39 8.39 -6.21
N SER A 67 -0.69 8.76 -5.13
CA SER A 67 0.18 9.96 -5.13
C SER A 67 1.33 9.86 -6.13
N GLU A 68 1.78 8.64 -6.42
CA GLU A 68 2.87 8.36 -7.34
C GLU A 68 2.38 7.89 -8.72
N GLY A 69 1.07 7.76 -8.93
CA GLY A 69 0.48 7.38 -10.22
C GLY A 69 0.69 5.91 -10.61
N TYR A 70 0.91 5.00 -9.65
CA TYR A 70 1.17 3.58 -9.92
C TYR A 70 -0.13 2.78 -10.16
N THR A 71 -0.75 2.98 -11.31
CA THR A 71 -2.03 2.38 -11.73
C THR A 71 -2.08 0.86 -11.54
N GLN A 72 -1.08 0.12 -12.01
CA GLN A 72 -1.03 -1.34 -11.84
C GLN A 72 -1.01 -1.76 -10.36
N THR A 73 -0.38 -0.96 -9.49
CA THR A 73 -0.40 -1.23 -8.06
C THR A 73 -1.77 -0.95 -7.47
N MET A 74 -2.43 0.13 -7.90
CA MET A 74 -3.81 0.45 -7.53
C MET A 74 -4.77 -0.68 -7.92
N ASP A 75 -4.66 -1.22 -9.14
CA ASP A 75 -5.48 -2.34 -9.60
C ASP A 75 -5.36 -3.58 -8.69
N ILE A 76 -4.13 -3.91 -8.27
CA ILE A 76 -3.88 -5.05 -7.38
C ILE A 76 -4.50 -4.81 -6.00
N LEU A 77 -4.38 -3.59 -5.47
CA LEU A 77 -4.95 -3.24 -4.17
C LEU A 77 -6.48 -3.24 -4.21
N LEU A 78 -7.08 -2.67 -5.26
CA LEU A 78 -8.53 -2.57 -5.43
C LEU A 78 -9.20 -3.92 -5.73
N SER A 79 -8.55 -4.77 -6.50
CA SER A 79 -9.01 -6.16 -6.69
C SER A 79 -8.97 -6.98 -5.40
N SER A 80 -8.09 -6.61 -4.47
CA SER A 80 -8.01 -7.26 -3.16
C SER A 80 -8.96 -6.65 -2.13
N ASN A 81 -9.21 -5.33 -2.19
CA ASN A 81 -10.13 -4.64 -1.30
C ASN A 81 -10.65 -3.32 -1.91
N ILE A 82 -11.82 -3.39 -2.54
CA ILE A 82 -12.45 -2.23 -3.20
C ILE A 82 -12.83 -1.10 -2.22
N LYS A 83 -13.03 -1.40 -0.93
CA LYS A 83 -13.43 -0.41 0.10
C LYS A 83 -12.35 0.65 0.36
N LEU A 84 -11.14 0.47 -0.21
CA LEU A 84 -10.08 1.47 -0.14
C LEU A 84 -10.41 2.77 -0.89
N LEU A 85 -11.32 2.73 -1.87
CA LEU A 85 -11.76 3.93 -2.61
C LEU A 85 -12.42 4.96 -1.70
N ASP A 86 -13.19 4.50 -0.71
CA ASP A 86 -13.96 5.35 0.19
C ASP A 86 -13.16 5.79 1.43
N LYS A 87 -11.92 5.32 1.57
CA LYS A 87 -11.07 5.71 2.69
C LYS A 87 -10.53 7.12 2.47
N THR A 88 -10.58 7.92 3.53
CA THR A 88 -10.06 9.28 3.55
C THR A 88 -8.88 9.41 4.49
N ASP A 89 -7.95 10.30 4.15
CA ASP A 89 -6.94 10.79 5.09
C ASP A 89 -7.54 11.74 6.14
N GLU A 90 -6.69 12.28 7.01
CA GLU A 90 -7.09 13.21 8.09
C GLU A 90 -7.71 14.51 7.56
N ASP A 91 -7.41 14.89 6.32
CA ASP A 91 -7.95 16.08 5.65
C ASP A 91 -9.23 15.76 4.85
N GLY A 92 -9.73 14.51 4.91
CA GLY A 92 -10.91 14.07 4.16
C GLY A 92 -10.63 13.74 2.69
N ASN A 93 -9.38 13.70 2.25
CA ASN A 93 -9.03 13.35 0.88
C ASN A 93 -9.06 11.84 0.68
N THR A 94 -9.74 11.38 -0.36
CA THR A 94 -9.61 10.00 -0.87
C THR A 94 -8.40 9.86 -1.79
N ALA A 95 -8.01 8.62 -2.11
CA ALA A 95 -6.94 8.34 -3.08
C ALA A 95 -7.16 9.06 -4.44
N LEU A 96 -8.41 9.24 -4.87
CA LEU A 96 -8.73 9.98 -6.10
C LEU A 96 -8.40 11.47 -5.97
N HIS A 97 -8.70 12.10 -4.83
CA HIS A 97 -8.32 13.50 -4.58
C HIS A 97 -6.79 13.67 -4.66
N ILE A 98 -6.04 12.71 -4.10
CA ILE A 98 -4.57 12.71 -4.15
C ILE A 98 -4.07 12.57 -5.59
N ALA A 99 -4.57 11.60 -6.36
CA ALA A 99 -4.18 11.39 -7.76
C ALA A 99 -4.48 12.62 -8.64
N ALA A 100 -5.68 13.20 -8.49
CA ALA A 100 -6.08 14.39 -9.23
C ALA A 100 -5.19 15.58 -8.90
N ARG A 101 -4.87 15.81 -7.62
CA ARG A 101 -3.97 16.88 -7.17
C ARG A 101 -2.55 16.71 -7.71
N ALA A 102 -2.09 15.46 -7.84
CA ALA A 102 -0.78 15.14 -8.39
C ALA A 102 -0.74 15.16 -9.94
N GLY A 103 -1.89 15.30 -10.61
CA GLY A 103 -1.98 15.36 -12.08
C GLY A 103 -1.95 14.00 -12.78
N HIS A 104 -2.24 12.91 -12.06
CA HIS A 104 -2.24 11.56 -12.62
C HIS A 104 -3.57 11.27 -13.31
N VAL A 105 -3.57 11.33 -14.65
CA VAL A 105 -4.76 11.21 -15.51
C VAL A 105 -5.13 9.77 -15.90
N ALA A 106 -4.32 8.77 -15.51
CA ALA A 106 -4.54 7.36 -15.86
C ALA A 106 -4.86 6.46 -14.65
N ALA A 107 -5.16 7.06 -13.49
CA ALA A 107 -5.47 6.36 -12.24
C ALA A 107 -6.75 5.51 -12.32
#